data_AF-A0A1C6BGT0-F1
#
_entry.id   AF-A0A1C6BGT0-F1
#
_cell.length_a   1.000
_cell.length_b   1.000
_cell.length_c   1.000
_cell.angle_alpha   90.00
_cell.angle_beta   90.00
_cell.angle_gamma   90.00
#
_symmetry.space_group_name_H-M   'P 1'
#
loop_
_entity.id
_entity.type
_entity.pdbx_description
1 polymer ?
#
loop_
_entity_poly.entity_id
_entity_poly.type
_entity_poly.pdbx_seq_one_letter_code
_entity_poly.pdbx_strand_id
1 'polypeptide(L)'
;MEALAFFVLTPLTAGIIQFFLSRSRLPRWAKWGPAVLVMLAGMVCFLGAVDCLPLPNTYWLDDGSFLAFPDYFYGMLFSLPALFGLGAGALFSVAQWSE
;
A
#
# COMPACT_ATOMS: atom_id res chain seq x y z
N MET A 1 1.23 5.39 -19.35
CA MET A 1 1.38 6.19 -18.11
C MET A 1 1.18 5.35 -16.85
N GLU A 2 0.37 4.30 -16.88
CA GLU A 2 0.10 3.48 -15.69
C GLU A 2 1.34 2.77 -15.13
N ALA A 3 2.17 2.14 -15.96
CA ALA A 3 3.38 1.47 -15.49
C ALA A 3 4.33 2.40 -14.69
N LEU A 4 4.44 3.67 -15.09
CA LEU A 4 5.28 4.65 -14.39
C LEU A 4 4.65 5.02 -13.03
N ALA A 5 3.33 5.17 -12.98
CA ALA A 5 2.62 5.41 -11.73
C ALA A 5 2.72 4.21 -10.77
N PHE A 6 2.54 3.00 -11.26
CA PHE A 6 2.59 1.76 -10.49
C PHE A 6 3.99 1.43 -9.99
N PHE A 7 5.01 1.47 -10.86
CA PHE A 7 6.35 0.99 -10.51
C PHE A 7 7.30 2.07 -9.99
N VAL A 8 6.99 3.36 -10.19
CA VAL A 8 7.88 4.46 -9.80
C VAL A 8 7.21 5.39 -8.80
N LEU A 9 6.05 5.97 -9.12
CA LEU A 9 5.43 6.98 -8.25
C LEU A 9 4.90 6.37 -6.95
N THR A 10 4.27 5.20 -7.03
CA THR A 10 3.72 4.48 -5.87
C THR A 10 4.78 4.12 -4.82
N PRO A 11 5.87 3.40 -5.17
CA PRO A 11 6.91 3.07 -4.19
C PRO A 11 7.62 4.33 -3.69
N LEU A 12 7.83 5.34 -4.54
CA LEU A 12 8.48 6.58 -4.15
C LEU A 12 7.65 7.37 -3.13
N THR A 13 6.35 7.53 -3.39
CA THR A 13 5.43 8.23 -2.48
C THR A 13 5.31 7.48 -1.16
N ALA A 14 5.13 6.16 -1.21
CA ALA A 14 5.09 5.32 -0.03
C ALA A 14 6.38 5.41 0.79
N GLY A 15 7.55 5.37 0.13
CA GLY A 15 8.84 5.50 0.79
C GLY A 15 9.06 6.86 1.46
N ILE A 16 8.65 7.96 0.80
CA ILE A 16 8.70 9.31 1.38
C ILE A 16 7.81 9.37 2.64
N ILE A 17 6.58 8.89 2.54
CA ILE A 17 5.63 8.84 3.67
C ILE A 17 6.24 8.07 4.84
N GLN A 18 6.76 6.86 4.58
CA GLN A 18 7.34 6.02 5.62
C GLN A 18 8.58 6.66 6.23
N PHE A 19 9.44 7.29 5.43
CA PHE A 19 10.64 7.98 5.92
C PHE A 19 10.31 9.08 6.94
N PHE A 20 9.31 9.93 6.66
CA PHE A 20 8.87 10.96 7.62
C PHE A 20 8.18 10.36 8.84
N LEU A 21 7.36 9.33 8.66
CA LEU A 21 6.74 8.59 9.77
C LEU A 21 7.78 7.97 10.71
N SER A 22 8.84 7.37 10.17
CA SER A 22 9.95 6.83 10.95
C SER A 22 10.58 7.87 11.87
N ARG A 23 10.70 9.11 11.40
CA ARG A 23 11.30 10.24 12.11
C ARG A 23 10.34 10.94 13.07
N SER A 24 9.04 10.72 12.94
CA SER A 24 8.04 11.31 13.83
C SER A 24 8.15 10.77 15.26
N ARG A 25 7.64 11.55 16.23
CA ARG A 25 7.53 11.14 17.65
C ARG A 25 6.37 10.17 17.91
N LEU A 26 5.76 9.63 16.86
CA LEU A 26 4.67 8.68 17.00
C LEU A 26 5.14 7.37 17.64
N PRO A 27 4.26 6.67 18.37
CA PRO A 27 4.59 5.38 18.93
C PRO A 27 4.84 4.36 17.80
N ARG A 28 5.66 3.33 18.08
CA ARG A 28 6.10 2.35 17.07
C ARG A 28 4.92 1.73 16.31
N TRP A 29 3.84 1.36 17.00
CA TRP A 29 2.65 0.74 16.39
C TRP A 29 2.00 1.64 15.32
N ALA A 30 1.98 2.96 15.51
CA ALA A 30 1.41 3.89 14.54
C ALA A 30 2.29 4.01 13.28
N LYS A 31 3.60 3.81 13.39
CA LYS A 31 4.55 3.83 12.25
C LYS A 31 4.39 2.61 11.34
N TRP A 32 3.89 1.49 11.87
CA TRP A 32 3.56 0.30 11.07
C TRP A 32 2.17 0.38 10.43
N GLY A 33 1.33 1.33 10.86
CA GLY A 33 -0.04 1.49 10.38
C GLY A 33 -0.17 1.47 8.86
N PRO A 34 0.60 2.28 8.10
CA PRO A 34 0.51 2.27 6.63
C PRO A 34 0.89 0.92 6.02
N ALA A 35 1.94 0.26 6.52
CA ALA A 35 2.35 -1.05 6.00
C ALA A 35 1.31 -2.13 6.26
N VAL A 36 0.72 -2.13 7.45
CA VAL A 36 -0.36 -3.06 7.81
C VAL A 36 -1.59 -2.81 6.95
N LEU A 37 -1.97 -1.54 6.72
CA LEU A 37 -3.11 -1.19 5.88
C LEU A 37 -2.90 -1.63 4.43
N VAL A 38 -1.73 -1.35 3.85
CA VAL A 38 -1.41 -1.78 2.47
C VAL A 38 -1.39 -3.30 2.36
N MET A 39 -0.84 -4.00 3.36
CA MET A 39 -0.83 -5.47 3.40
C MET A 39 -2.23 -6.05 3.49
N LEU A 40 -3.09 -5.53 4.37
CA LEU A 40 -4.47 -5.97 4.51
C LEU A 40 -5.27 -5.71 3.23
N ALA A 41 -5.16 -4.51 2.65
CA ALA A 41 -5.81 -4.18 1.38
C ALA A 41 -5.33 -5.09 0.25
N GLY A 42 -4.01 -5.32 0.14
CA GLY A 42 -3.44 -6.23 -0.83
C GLY A 42 -3.92 -7.68 -0.67
N MET A 43 -4.05 -8.15 0.58
CA MET A 43 -4.56 -9.49 0.89
C MET A 43 -6.04 -9.64 0.55
N VAL A 44 -6.87 -8.65 0.86
CA VAL A 44 -8.29 -8.65 0.48
C VAL A 44 -8.44 -8.65 -1.04
N CYS A 45 -7.67 -7.83 -1.75
CA CYS A 45 -7.63 -7.81 -3.21
C CYS A 45 -7.12 -9.14 -3.78
N PHE A 46 -6.10 -9.77 -3.19
CA PHE A 46 -5.65 -11.09 -3.62
C PHE A 46 -6.76 -12.13 -3.47
N LEU A 47 -7.42 -12.19 -2.30
CA LEU A 47 -8.51 -13.14 -2.04
C LEU A 47 -9.72 -12.92 -2.96
N GLY A 48 -10.01 -11.67 -3.31
CA GLY A 48 -11.01 -11.34 -4.34
C GLY A 48 -10.60 -11.77 -5.74
N ALA A 49 -9.32 -11.62 -6.11
CA ALA A 49 -8.81 -12.01 -7.42
C ALA A 49 -8.76 -13.53 -7.64
N VAL A 50 -8.64 -14.33 -6.56
CA VAL A 50 -8.66 -15.81 -6.63
C VAL A 50 -10.03 -16.40 -6.28
N ASP A 51 -11.09 -15.59 -6.28
CA ASP A 51 -12.47 -15.99 -5.97
C ASP A 51 -12.66 -16.69 -4.60
N CYS A 52 -11.72 -16.49 -3.67
CA CYS A 52 -11.80 -17.02 -2.31
C CYS A 52 -12.63 -16.14 -1.37
N LEU A 53 -12.91 -14.89 -1.77
CA LEU A 53 -13.87 -14.01 -1.12
C LEU A 53 -14.91 -13.57 -2.17
N PRO A 54 -16.22 -13.68 -1.90
CA PRO A 54 -17.26 -13.18 -2.79
C PRO A 54 -17.32 -11.65 -2.69
N LEU A 55 -16.36 -10.98 -3.32
CA LEU A 55 -16.28 -9.53 -3.37
C LEU A 55 -17.06 -9.03 -4.59
N PRO A 56 -17.98 -8.07 -4.42
CA PRO A 56 -18.78 -7.55 -5.53
C PRO A 56 -17.88 -6.77 -6.49
N ASN A 57 -17.94 -7.05 -7.79
CA ASN A 57 -17.21 -6.27 -8.80
C ASN A 57 -17.71 -4.81 -8.83
N THR A 58 -17.06 -3.96 -8.02
CA THR A 58 -17.33 -2.53 -7.92
C THR A 58 -16.61 -1.80 -9.05
N TYR A 59 -17.03 -2.03 -10.30
CA TYR A 59 -16.57 -1.22 -11.45
C TYR A 59 -17.01 0.25 -11.33
N TRP A 60 -17.99 0.51 -10.47
CA TRP A 60 -18.55 1.83 -10.22
C TRP A 60 -18.77 1.98 -8.70
N LEU A 61 -18.50 3.18 -8.19
CA LEU A 61 -18.80 3.61 -6.81
C LEU A 61 -20.31 3.65 -6.50
N ASP A 62 -21.15 3.07 -7.36
CA ASP A 62 -22.60 3.33 -7.45
C ASP A 62 -23.43 2.69 -6.32
N ASP A 63 -22.91 1.70 -5.58
CA ASP A 63 -23.69 0.99 -4.55
C ASP A 63 -23.21 1.26 -3.12
N GLY A 64 -22.74 2.49 -2.81
CA GLY A 64 -22.42 2.89 -1.45
C GLY A 64 -21.24 2.13 -0.81
N SER A 65 -20.44 1.43 -1.62
CA SER A 65 -19.24 0.73 -1.19
C SER A 65 -18.13 1.72 -0.83
N PHE A 66 -17.62 1.66 0.40
CA PHE A 66 -16.55 2.53 0.90
C PHE A 66 -15.22 2.41 0.12
N LEU A 67 -15.02 1.29 -0.61
CA LEU A 67 -13.86 1.02 -1.47
C LEU A 67 -14.35 0.39 -2.77
N ALA A 68 -14.20 1.11 -3.89
CA ALA A 68 -14.41 0.56 -5.22
C ALA A 68 -13.05 0.24 -5.85
N PHE A 69 -12.78 -1.05 -6.05
CA PHE A 69 -11.65 -1.49 -6.87
C PHE A 69 -12.23 -1.97 -8.21
N PRO A 70 -11.93 -1.29 -9.33
CA PRO A 70 -12.40 -1.72 -10.64
C PRO A 70 -11.80 -3.07 -11.05
N ASP A 71 -10.67 -3.45 -10.43
CA ASP A 71 -10.04 -4.75 -10.62
C ASP A 71 -9.22 -5.14 -9.38
N TYR A 72 -9.57 -6.26 -8.74
CA TYR A 72 -8.85 -6.78 -7.58
C TYR A 72 -7.41 -7.16 -7.93
N PHE A 73 -7.17 -7.57 -9.18
CA PHE A 73 -5.84 -7.87 -9.66
C PHE A 73 -4.93 -6.63 -9.62
N TYR A 74 -5.41 -5.48 -10.10
CA TYR A 74 -4.64 -4.23 -10.02
C TYR A 74 -4.44 -3.75 -8.58
N GLY A 75 -5.44 -3.91 -7.70
CA GLY A 75 -5.31 -3.59 -6.28
C GLY A 75 -4.22 -4.42 -5.59
N MET A 76 -4.18 -5.73 -5.86
CA MET A 76 -3.10 -6.60 -5.41
C MET A 76 -1.75 -6.15 -5.98
N LEU A 77 -1.68 -5.93 -7.30
CA LEU A 77 -0.44 -5.54 -7.98
C LEU A 77 0.11 -4.21 -7.46
N PHE A 78 -0.75 -3.27 -7.08
CA PHE A 78 -0.39 -1.98 -6.48
C PHE A 78 0.20 -2.12 -5.07
N SER A 79 -0.27 -3.10 -4.30
CA SER A 79 0.19 -3.30 -2.93
C SER A 79 1.67 -3.69 -2.84
N LEU A 80 2.19 -4.43 -3.82
CA LEU A 80 3.59 -4.88 -3.88
C LEU A 80 4.60 -3.72 -3.94
N PRO A 81 4.54 -2.81 -4.93
CA PRO A 81 5.45 -1.67 -4.99
C PRO A 81 5.19 -0.70 -3.82
N ALA A 82 3.96 -0.54 -3.33
CA ALA A 82 3.68 0.26 -2.15
C ALA A 82 4.41 -0.29 -0.90
N LEU A 83 4.33 -1.60 -0.63
CA LEU A 83 5.05 -2.25 0.46
C LEU A 83 6.56 -2.14 0.29
N PHE A 84 7.07 -2.30 -0.93
CA PHE A 84 8.48 -2.10 -1.23
C PHE A 84 8.93 -0.67 -0.89
N GLY A 85 8.14 0.34 -1.30
CA GLY A 85 8.38 1.74 -0.97
C GLY A 85 8.44 1.98 0.54
N LEU A 86 7.42 1.51 1.28
CA LEU A 86 7.39 1.61 2.74
C LEU A 86 8.63 0.96 3.37
N GLY A 87 8.97 -0.27 2.96
CA GLY A 87 10.16 -0.97 3.44
C GLY A 87 11.45 -0.18 3.20
N ALA A 88 11.64 0.34 1.98
CA ALA A 88 12.79 1.16 1.62
C ALA A 88 12.86 2.44 2.47
N GLY A 89 11.75 3.18 2.60
CA GLY A 89 11.69 4.40 3.42
C GLY A 89 12.02 4.16 4.90
N ALA A 90 11.59 3.02 5.45
CA ALA A 90 11.96 2.60 6.80
C ALA A 90 13.46 2.29 6.90
N LEU A 91 14.03 1.53 5.96
CA LEU A 91 15.46 1.20 5.94
C LEU A 91 16.35 2.44 5.82
N PHE A 92 16.03 3.36 4.91
CA PHE A 92 16.78 4.62 4.76
C PHE A 92 16.75 5.48 6.02
N SER A 93 15.63 5.49 6.73
CA SER A 93 15.52 6.24 8.00
C SER A 93 16.45 5.69 9.10
N VAL A 94 16.73 4.38 9.08
CA VAL A 94 17.65 3.72 10.01
C VAL A 94 19.10 3.88 9.55
N ALA A 95 19.38 3.76 8.26
CA ALA A 95 20.74 3.89 7.70
C ALA A 95 21.36 5.28 7.94
N GLN A 96 20.56 6.35 7.93
CA GLN A 96 21.05 7.70 8.26
C GLN A 96 21.31 7.93 9.76
N TRP A 97 20.98 6.98 10.63
CA TRP A 97 21.31 7.02 12.06
C TRP A 97 22.62 6.31 12.40
N SER A 98 23.22 5.59 11.44
CA SER A 98 24.52 4.92 11.63
C SER A 98 25.72 5.75 11.14
N GLU A 99 25.50 6.99 10.71
CA GLU A 99 26.52 8.00 10.40
C GLU A 99 26.58 9.04 11.53
#